data_AF-A0A9Q9XWR2-F1
#
_entry.id   AF-A0A9Q9XWR2-F1
#
_cell.length_a   1.000
_cell.length_b   1.000
_cell.length_c   1.000
_cell.angle_alpha   90.00
_cell.angle_beta   90.00
_cell.angle_gamma   90.00
#
_symmetry.space_group_name_H-M   'P 1'
#
loop_
_entity.id
_entity.type
_entity.pdbx_description
1 polymer ?
#
loop_
_entity_poly.entity_id
_entity_poly.type
_entity_poly.pdbx_seq_one_letter_code
_entity_poly.pdbx_strand_id
1 'polypeptide(L)'
;MFMPSRELHDSTICVQPTHLNPTNPPGSSRKPKQGGFRKVRSTGAPIPCPIPGLPSEVLEMRVKEGSKIRNLLGFAMSRIQGDGHTAPASQVMFSGTGRAVTKTITCAEIMKRKVRGLHQLTKLQYRTVTEVWESQENDPLQMTVHRTLPSICILLSKEPLDPQEPGYQPPAEINTLSEESKLPDGAQWAGKTEKRPASPCSHDLPSLKRAALGQDKSPALEPVEKS
;
A
#
# COMPACT_ATOMS: atom_id res chain seq x y z
N MET A 1 2.04 68.98 1.05
CA MET A 1 1.94 68.39 -0.31
C MET A 1 1.26 67.04 -0.18
N PHE A 2 -0.03 66.99 -0.48
CA PHE A 2 -0.85 65.78 -0.54
C PHE A 2 -0.88 65.30 -2.00
N MET A 3 -0.66 64.02 -2.23
CA MET A 3 -0.84 63.34 -3.52
C MET A 3 -1.86 62.21 -3.29
N PRO A 4 -2.97 62.14 -4.04
CA PRO A 4 -3.84 60.97 -4.03
C PRO A 4 -3.34 59.95 -5.06
N SER A 5 -2.99 58.75 -4.61
CA SER A 5 -2.73 57.62 -5.50
C SER A 5 -4.04 57.01 -5.99
N ARG A 6 -4.10 56.76 -7.29
CA ARG A 6 -5.23 56.20 -8.03
C ARG A 6 -5.52 54.76 -7.61
N GLU A 7 -6.81 54.46 -7.46
CA GLU A 7 -7.34 53.11 -7.28
C GLU A 7 -7.18 52.31 -8.57
N LEU A 8 -6.69 51.06 -8.44
CA LEU A 8 -6.67 50.05 -9.48
C LEU A 8 -7.75 49.03 -9.14
N HIS A 9 -8.78 48.98 -9.97
CA HIS A 9 -9.92 48.08 -9.87
C HIS A 9 -9.46 46.64 -10.13
N ASP A 10 -9.46 45.81 -9.09
CA ASP A 10 -9.24 44.37 -9.19
C ASP A 10 -10.57 43.69 -9.53
N SER A 11 -10.72 43.26 -10.79
CA SER A 11 -11.90 42.51 -11.24
C SER A 11 -11.69 41.02 -10.96
N THR A 12 -11.74 40.66 -9.68
CA THR A 12 -11.79 39.25 -9.26
C THR A 12 -13.22 38.73 -9.48
N ILE A 13 -13.42 37.96 -10.56
CA ILE A 13 -14.65 37.18 -10.78
C ILE A 13 -14.66 36.02 -9.78
N CYS A 14 -15.40 36.18 -8.69
CA CYS A 14 -15.72 35.11 -7.75
C CYS A 14 -16.86 34.27 -8.33
N VAL A 15 -16.58 33.03 -8.77
CA VAL A 15 -17.63 32.06 -9.10
C VAL A 15 -17.84 31.17 -7.88
N GLN A 16 -19.03 31.24 -7.29
CA GLN A 16 -19.45 30.46 -6.14
C GLN A 16 -19.55 28.96 -6.47
N PRO A 17 -19.29 28.05 -5.50
CA PRO A 17 -19.47 26.62 -5.71
C PRO A 17 -20.93 26.21 -5.51
N THR A 18 -21.60 25.81 -6.59
CA THR A 18 -22.90 25.13 -6.51
C THR A 18 -22.75 23.74 -5.91
N HIS A 19 -23.48 23.53 -4.82
CA HIS A 19 -23.61 22.29 -4.06
C HIS A 19 -24.30 21.20 -4.89
N LEU A 20 -23.63 20.06 -5.12
CA LEU A 20 -24.26 18.88 -5.74
C LEU A 20 -24.09 17.64 -4.83
N ASN A 21 -25.25 17.11 -4.42
CA ASN A 21 -25.46 15.93 -3.58
C ASN A 21 -25.22 14.63 -4.38
N PRO A 22 -24.65 13.54 -3.81
CA PRO A 22 -24.31 12.35 -4.58
C PRO A 22 -25.47 11.34 -4.59
N THR A 23 -25.92 10.94 -5.77
CA THR A 23 -26.66 9.68 -5.96
C THR A 23 -25.92 8.86 -7.00
N ASN A 24 -25.31 7.75 -6.55
CA ASN A 24 -24.61 6.79 -7.41
C ASN A 24 -25.59 5.90 -8.18
N PRO A 25 -25.34 5.63 -9.47
CA PRO A 25 -25.70 4.36 -10.09
C PRO A 25 -24.44 3.55 -10.48
N PRO A 26 -24.58 2.22 -10.66
CA PRO A 26 -23.44 1.31 -10.73
C PRO A 26 -22.86 1.17 -12.14
N GLY A 27 -21.55 0.93 -12.19
CA GLY A 27 -20.95 0.03 -13.19
C GLY A 27 -20.76 0.57 -14.61
N SER A 28 -19.71 1.38 -14.81
CA SER A 28 -18.93 1.33 -16.04
C SER A 28 -17.59 2.04 -15.83
N SER A 29 -16.48 1.29 -15.84
CA SER A 29 -15.13 1.85 -15.88
C SER A 29 -14.84 2.48 -17.24
N ARG A 30 -15.55 3.56 -17.58
CA ARG A 30 -15.14 4.48 -18.64
C ARG A 30 -14.42 5.63 -17.95
N LYS A 31 -13.09 5.64 -18.07
CA LYS A 31 -12.29 6.82 -17.73
C LYS A 31 -12.98 8.04 -18.34
N PRO A 32 -13.30 9.09 -17.57
CA PRO A 32 -13.71 10.35 -18.17
C PRO A 32 -12.55 10.77 -19.06
N LYS A 33 -12.74 10.82 -20.38
CA LYS A 33 -11.88 11.59 -21.25
C LYS A 33 -12.14 13.05 -20.87
N GLN A 34 -11.44 13.54 -19.85
CA GLN A 34 -11.38 14.98 -19.59
C GLN A 34 -10.82 15.60 -20.86
N GLY A 35 -11.61 16.50 -21.46
CA GLY A 35 -11.48 16.95 -22.83
C GLY A 35 -10.08 17.45 -23.18
N GLY A 36 -9.64 17.20 -24.41
CA GLY A 36 -8.53 17.88 -25.08
C GLY A 36 -7.12 17.76 -24.49
N PHE A 37 -6.91 17.45 -23.21
CA PHE A 37 -5.60 17.58 -22.57
C PHE A 37 -4.94 16.22 -22.31
N ARG A 38 -3.65 16.08 -22.65
CA ARG A 38 -2.82 14.93 -22.30
C ARG A 38 -1.70 15.34 -21.35
N LYS A 39 -1.38 14.47 -20.39
CA LYS A 39 -0.24 14.66 -19.50
C LYS A 39 1.05 14.39 -20.27
N VAL A 40 1.94 15.37 -20.34
CA VAL A 40 3.22 15.27 -21.06
C VAL A 40 4.43 15.17 -20.14
N ARG A 41 4.36 15.76 -18.94
CA ARG A 41 5.44 15.70 -17.95
C ARG A 41 4.88 15.57 -16.54
N SER A 42 5.61 14.84 -15.70
CA SER A 42 5.39 14.80 -14.25
C SER A 42 6.74 14.97 -13.57
N THR A 43 6.88 15.98 -12.73
CA THR A 43 8.10 16.21 -11.94
C THR A 43 7.73 16.27 -10.47
N GLY A 44 8.41 15.49 -9.62
CA GLY A 44 8.26 15.58 -8.18
C GLY A 44 9.33 16.48 -7.57
N ALA A 45 8.98 17.28 -6.57
CA ALA A 45 9.97 18.03 -5.81
C ALA A 45 10.97 17.05 -5.13
N PRO A 46 12.28 17.34 -5.13
CA PRO A 46 13.23 16.58 -4.35
C PRO A 46 12.96 16.83 -2.86
N ILE A 47 12.51 15.80 -2.17
CA ILE A 47 12.29 15.83 -0.71
C ILE A 47 13.32 14.90 -0.08
N PRO A 48 14.05 15.38 0.96
CA PRO A 48 14.97 14.55 1.73
C PRO A 48 14.32 13.26 2.21
N CYS A 49 15.14 12.24 2.45
CA CYS A 49 14.67 11.03 3.14
C CYS A 49 14.01 11.45 4.48
N PRO A 50 12.78 10.99 4.78
CA PRO A 50 12.11 11.34 6.04
C PRO A 50 12.72 10.65 7.26
N ILE A 51 13.76 9.82 7.09
CA ILE A 51 14.47 9.14 8.16
C ILE A 51 15.80 9.89 8.38
N PRO A 52 15.91 10.73 9.41
CA PRO A 52 17.14 11.45 9.73
C PRO A 52 18.23 10.48 10.23
N GLY A 53 19.50 10.82 9.98
CA GLY A 53 20.64 10.09 10.54
C GLY A 53 20.94 8.72 9.91
N LEU A 54 20.38 8.41 8.74
CA LEU A 54 20.72 7.17 8.04
C LEU A 54 22.21 7.15 7.66
N PRO A 55 22.95 6.06 7.95
CA PRO A 55 24.33 5.91 7.52
C PRO A 55 24.43 5.87 5.99
N SER A 56 25.60 6.21 5.44
CA SER A 56 25.88 6.17 3.99
C SER A 56 25.71 4.78 3.36
N GLU A 57 25.53 3.74 4.18
CA GLU A 57 25.46 2.33 3.79
C GLU A 57 24.04 1.80 3.51
N VAL A 58 23.02 2.65 3.59
CA VAL A 58 21.64 2.23 3.29
C VAL A 58 21.43 2.06 1.78
N LEU A 59 20.93 0.91 1.37
CA LEU A 59 20.51 0.69 -0.01
C LEU A 59 19.14 1.36 -0.28
N GLU A 60 19.12 2.48 -1.00
CA GLU A 60 17.87 3.13 -1.41
C GLU A 60 17.26 2.46 -2.66
N MET A 61 16.03 1.98 -2.52
CA MET A 61 15.24 1.34 -3.56
C MET A 61 13.99 2.18 -3.89
N ARG A 62 14.05 2.96 -4.98
CA ARG A 62 12.91 3.78 -5.43
C ARG A 62 11.93 2.98 -6.27
N VAL A 63 10.75 2.76 -5.71
CA VAL A 63 9.65 2.04 -6.37
C VAL A 63 8.79 3.02 -7.16
N LYS A 64 8.61 2.73 -8.44
CA LYS A 64 7.77 3.48 -9.38
C LYS A 64 6.65 2.58 -9.91
N GLU A 65 5.67 3.21 -10.56
CA GLU A 65 4.57 2.49 -11.23
C GLU A 65 5.07 1.45 -12.24
N GLY A 66 6.13 1.76 -13.00
CA GLY A 66 6.75 0.85 -13.96
C GLY A 66 7.68 -0.20 -13.36
N SER A 67 8.05 -0.09 -12.07
CA SER A 67 9.04 -1.00 -11.46
C SER A 67 8.55 -2.45 -11.46
N LYS A 68 9.43 -3.37 -11.84
CA LYS A 68 9.19 -4.80 -11.78
C LYS A 68 9.62 -5.33 -10.41
N ILE A 69 8.67 -5.84 -9.62
CA ILE A 69 8.91 -6.34 -8.26
C ILE A 69 10.05 -7.37 -8.24
N ARG A 70 10.08 -8.30 -9.19
CA ARG A 70 11.14 -9.32 -9.31
C ARG A 70 12.53 -8.71 -9.40
N ASN A 71 12.70 -7.65 -10.20
CA ASN A 71 13.99 -7.01 -10.40
C ASN A 71 14.42 -6.25 -9.14
N LEU A 72 13.51 -5.48 -8.54
CA LEU A 72 13.77 -4.75 -7.30
C LEU A 72 14.20 -5.70 -6.17
N LEU A 73 13.44 -6.78 -5.99
CA LEU A 73 13.74 -7.76 -4.95
C LEU A 73 15.00 -8.55 -5.26
N GLY A 74 15.23 -8.96 -6.50
CA GLY A 74 16.46 -9.66 -6.89
C GLY A 74 17.69 -8.86 -6.49
N PHE A 75 17.72 -7.58 -6.86
CA PHE A 75 18.82 -6.69 -6.51
C PHE A 75 18.93 -6.44 -4.99
N ALA A 76 17.82 -6.11 -4.32
CA ALA A 76 17.83 -5.85 -2.87
C ALA A 76 18.29 -7.08 -2.07
N MET A 77 17.87 -8.28 -2.45
CA MET A 77 18.24 -9.53 -1.79
C MET A 77 19.72 -9.86 -2.00
N SER A 78 20.28 -9.64 -3.20
CA SER A 78 21.72 -9.80 -3.45
C SER A 78 22.56 -8.87 -2.58
N ARG A 79 22.13 -7.61 -2.44
CA ARG A 79 22.84 -6.62 -1.62
C ARG A 79 22.73 -6.90 -0.13
N ILE A 80 21.55 -7.29 0.39
CA ILE A 80 21.39 -7.49 1.84
C ILE A 80 21.98 -8.82 2.34
N GLN A 81 21.91 -9.88 1.53
CA GLN A 81 22.45 -11.20 1.92
C GLN A 81 23.94 -11.33 1.59
N GLY A 82 24.43 -10.48 0.69
CA GLY A 82 25.77 -10.59 0.11
C GLY A 82 25.78 -11.59 -1.04
N ASP A 83 26.51 -11.24 -2.09
CA ASP A 83 26.76 -12.09 -3.26
C ASP A 83 28.25 -12.46 -3.41
N GLY A 84 29.07 -12.14 -2.40
CA GLY A 84 30.51 -12.40 -2.37
C GLY A 84 31.35 -11.39 -3.17
N HIS A 85 30.74 -10.46 -3.91
CA HIS A 85 31.44 -9.47 -4.73
C HIS A 85 31.41 -8.06 -4.14
N THR A 86 30.39 -7.77 -3.31
CA THR A 86 30.25 -6.47 -2.65
C THR A 86 29.94 -6.65 -1.17
N ALA A 87 30.41 -5.72 -0.34
CA ALA A 87 30.07 -5.68 1.08
C ALA A 87 28.54 -5.65 1.24
N PRO A 88 27.94 -6.55 2.04
CA PRO A 88 26.51 -6.65 2.18
C PRO A 88 25.95 -5.39 2.84
N ALA A 89 24.82 -4.90 2.33
CA ALA A 89 24.10 -3.82 2.99
C ALA A 89 23.45 -4.34 4.27
N SER A 90 23.61 -3.62 5.38
CA SER A 90 22.91 -3.92 6.64
C SER A 90 21.46 -3.44 6.63
N GLN A 91 21.14 -2.50 5.73
CA GLN A 91 19.84 -1.83 5.64
C GLN A 91 19.39 -1.61 4.20
N VAL A 92 18.09 -1.74 3.97
CA VAL A 92 17.44 -1.43 2.68
C VAL A 92 16.24 -0.53 2.91
N MET A 93 16.14 0.54 2.12
CA MET A 93 15.04 1.50 2.21
C MET A 93 14.20 1.47 0.93
N PHE A 94 12.95 1.06 1.01
CA PHE A 94 12.01 1.16 -0.09
C PHE A 94 11.19 2.45 0.00
N SER A 95 11.21 3.25 -1.05
CA SER A 95 10.40 4.47 -1.14
C SER A 95 9.43 4.41 -2.31
N GLY A 96 8.21 4.91 -2.13
CA GLY A 96 7.19 4.98 -3.18
C GLY A 96 6.26 6.15 -2.98
N THR A 97 5.67 6.63 -4.09
CA THR A 97 4.73 7.75 -4.09
C THR A 97 3.55 7.44 -4.99
N GLY A 98 2.35 7.89 -4.61
CA GLY A 98 1.11 7.72 -5.36
C GLY A 98 0.83 6.26 -5.68
N ARG A 99 0.68 5.94 -6.97
CA ARG A 99 0.37 4.57 -7.45
C ARG A 99 1.43 3.52 -7.11
N ALA A 100 2.63 3.92 -6.68
CA ALA A 100 3.68 2.99 -6.28
C ALA A 100 3.59 2.52 -4.83
N VAL A 101 2.80 3.19 -3.96
CA VAL A 101 2.75 2.93 -2.51
C VAL A 101 2.47 1.46 -2.19
N THR A 102 1.43 0.87 -2.77
CA THR A 102 1.09 -0.55 -2.53
C THR A 102 2.22 -1.50 -2.97
N LYS A 103 2.90 -1.17 -4.07
CA LYS A 103 4.05 -1.95 -4.56
C LYS A 103 5.24 -1.85 -3.62
N THR A 104 5.48 -0.67 -3.05
CA THR A 104 6.52 -0.45 -2.03
C THR A 104 6.30 -1.33 -0.80
N ILE A 105 5.07 -1.35 -0.28
CA ILE A 105 4.68 -2.22 0.84
C ILE A 105 4.91 -3.69 0.45
N THR A 106 4.45 -4.09 -0.73
CA THR A 106 4.62 -5.47 -1.24
C THR A 106 6.10 -5.88 -1.29
N CYS A 107 7.00 -5.00 -1.74
CA CYS A 107 8.43 -5.27 -1.75
C CYS A 107 8.97 -5.50 -0.32
N ALA A 108 8.61 -4.65 0.64
CA ALA A 108 9.03 -4.82 2.02
C ALA A 108 8.50 -6.14 2.63
N GLU A 109 7.23 -6.46 2.43
CA GLU A 109 6.61 -7.68 2.96
C GLU A 109 7.18 -8.97 2.35
N ILE A 110 7.51 -8.97 1.06
CA ILE A 110 8.22 -10.11 0.48
C ILE A 110 9.62 -10.24 1.08
N MET A 111 10.31 -9.12 1.29
CA MET A 111 11.67 -9.13 1.83
C MET A 111 11.72 -9.65 3.26
N LYS A 112 10.83 -9.21 4.16
CA LYS A 112 10.71 -9.72 5.54
C LYS A 112 10.39 -11.21 5.63
N ARG A 113 9.69 -11.77 4.62
CA ARG A 113 9.45 -13.22 4.55
C ARG A 113 10.70 -14.00 4.17
N LYS A 114 11.58 -13.41 3.36
CA LYS A 114 12.80 -14.05 2.87
C LYS A 114 13.99 -13.88 3.80
N VAL A 115 14.09 -12.75 4.48
CA VAL A 115 15.16 -12.43 5.44
C VAL A 115 14.53 -12.29 6.82
N ARG A 116 14.89 -13.19 7.74
CA ARG A 116 14.37 -13.16 9.11
C ARG A 116 15.10 -12.10 9.94
N GLY A 117 14.52 -11.72 11.07
CA GLY A 117 15.17 -10.81 12.01
C GLY A 117 15.21 -9.34 11.57
N LEU A 118 14.47 -8.95 10.53
CA LEU A 118 14.48 -7.56 10.06
C LEU A 118 13.63 -6.65 10.93
N HIS A 119 14.27 -5.65 11.54
CA HIS A 119 13.62 -4.50 12.15
C HIS A 119 13.06 -3.59 11.04
N GLN A 120 11.90 -3.00 11.28
CA GLN A 120 11.26 -2.12 10.32
C GLN A 120 11.01 -0.75 10.92
N LEU A 121 11.22 0.30 10.12
CA LEU A 121 10.75 1.66 10.40
C LEU A 121 10.00 2.21 9.19
N THR A 122 8.74 2.62 9.38
CA THR A 122 7.89 3.18 8.31
C THR A 122 7.60 4.65 8.56
N LYS A 123 7.87 5.50 7.57
CA LYS A 123 7.53 6.92 7.56
C LYS A 123 6.58 7.24 6.41
N LEU A 124 5.57 8.06 6.71
CA LEU A 124 4.58 8.55 5.75
C LEU A 124 4.76 10.06 5.56
N GLN A 125 4.58 10.53 4.34
CA GLN A 125 4.60 11.96 4.02
C GLN A 125 3.76 12.23 2.77
N TYR A 126 3.40 13.48 2.56
CA TYR A 126 2.87 13.92 1.27
C TYR A 126 3.98 14.51 0.40
N ARG A 127 3.92 14.25 -0.90
CA ARG A 127 4.82 14.84 -1.90
C ARG A 127 4.00 15.57 -2.95
N THR A 128 4.37 16.81 -3.23
CA THR A 128 3.79 17.58 -4.34
C THR A 128 4.49 17.20 -5.64
N VAL A 129 3.68 16.85 -6.64
CA VAL A 129 4.13 16.65 -8.03
C VAL A 129 3.51 17.70 -8.91
N THR A 130 4.31 18.23 -9.82
CA THR A 130 3.90 19.17 -10.85
C THR A 130 3.68 18.39 -12.13
N GLU A 131 2.47 18.42 -12.66
CA GLU A 131 2.08 17.79 -13.92
C GLU A 131 1.89 18.86 -14.98
N VAL A 132 2.58 18.72 -16.11
CA VAL A 132 2.36 19.57 -17.29
C VAL A 132 1.44 18.81 -18.23
N TRP A 133 0.36 19.48 -18.63
CA TRP A 133 -0.67 18.99 -19.53
C TRP A 133 -0.71 19.87 -20.77
N GLU A 134 -0.86 19.26 -21.94
CA GLU A 134 -0.94 19.96 -23.23
C GLU A 134 -2.28 19.68 -23.89
N SER A 135 -2.90 20.71 -24.47
CA SER A 135 -4.05 20.54 -25.36
C SER A 135 -3.65 19.74 -26.60
N GLN A 136 -4.63 19.04 -27.17
CA GLN A 136 -4.52 18.26 -28.39
C GLN A 136 -5.17 18.99 -29.58
N GLU A 137 -5.68 20.20 -29.36
CA GLU A 137 -6.25 21.06 -30.39
C GLU A 137 -5.16 21.77 -31.19
N ASN A 138 -5.54 22.41 -32.30
CA ASN A 138 -4.61 23.02 -33.25
C ASN A 138 -3.71 24.12 -32.67
N ASP A 139 -4.00 24.60 -31.46
CA ASP A 139 -3.15 25.51 -30.69
C ASP A 139 -2.71 24.84 -29.37
N PRO A 140 -1.40 24.58 -29.16
CA PRO A 140 -0.90 23.88 -27.97
C PRO A 140 -0.93 24.78 -26.73
N LEU A 141 -2.04 24.76 -26.01
CA LEU A 141 -2.18 25.36 -24.70
C LEU A 141 -1.57 24.43 -23.64
N GLN A 142 -0.64 24.95 -22.83
CA GLN A 142 -0.05 24.24 -21.70
C GLN A 142 -0.71 24.65 -20.38
N MET A 143 -1.06 23.66 -19.56
CA MET A 143 -1.53 23.84 -18.19
C MET A 143 -0.67 23.08 -17.20
N THR A 144 -0.30 23.75 -16.11
CA THR A 144 0.45 23.14 -15.00
C THR A 144 -0.49 22.85 -13.83
N VAL A 145 -0.51 21.60 -13.37
CA VAL A 145 -1.34 21.15 -12.25
C VAL A 145 -0.43 20.63 -11.13
N HIS A 146 -0.58 21.17 -9.94
CA HIS A 146 0.07 20.64 -8.74
C HIS A 146 -0.83 19.59 -8.08
N ARG A 147 -0.29 18.39 -7.84
CA ARG A 147 -0.99 17.33 -7.13
C ARG A 147 -0.21 16.90 -5.91
N THR A 148 -0.91 16.78 -4.79
CA THR A 148 -0.36 16.23 -3.55
C THR A 148 -0.60 14.73 -3.52
N LEU A 149 0.48 13.94 -3.45
CA LEU A 149 0.43 12.48 -3.46
C LEU A 149 0.95 11.90 -2.14
N PRO A 150 0.33 10.83 -1.61
CA PRO A 150 0.90 10.12 -0.48
C PRO A 150 2.21 9.43 -0.87
N SER A 151 3.16 9.41 0.05
CA SER A 151 4.45 8.75 -0.08
C SER A 151 4.77 7.96 1.18
N ILE A 152 5.35 6.79 0.96
CA ILE A 152 5.79 5.88 2.02
C ILE A 152 7.28 5.62 1.87
N CYS A 153 7.97 5.54 3.00
CA CYS A 153 9.35 5.12 3.13
C CYS A 153 9.40 3.99 4.16
N ILE A 154 9.94 2.83 3.78
CA ILE A 154 10.07 1.67 4.65
C ILE A 154 11.54 1.28 4.71
N LEU A 155 12.17 1.47 5.88
CA LEU A 155 13.50 0.96 6.17
C LEU A 155 13.40 -0.44 6.78
N LEU A 156 14.20 -1.36 6.26
CA LEU A 156 14.42 -2.68 6.83
C LEU A 156 15.88 -2.79 7.25
N SER A 157 16.14 -3.17 8.50
CA SER A 157 17.47 -3.22 9.11
C SER A 157 17.71 -4.57 9.77
N LYS A 158 18.92 -5.12 9.61
CA LYS A 158 19.40 -6.26 10.41
C LYS A 158 19.73 -5.86 11.84
N GLU A 159 20.23 -4.65 12.01
CA GLU A 159 20.54 -4.10 13.32
C GLU A 159 19.28 -3.51 13.96
N PRO A 160 19.17 -3.58 15.31
CA PRO A 160 18.08 -2.94 16.04
C PRO A 160 17.93 -1.46 15.70
N LEU A 161 16.69 -1.01 15.61
CA LEU A 161 16.32 0.41 15.49
C LEU A 161 15.74 0.88 16.82
N ASP A 162 15.62 2.20 17.01
CA ASP A 162 14.99 2.77 18.21
C ASP A 162 13.53 2.30 18.34
N PRO A 163 13.17 1.53 19.38
CA PRO A 163 11.81 1.07 19.59
C PRO A 163 10.80 2.18 19.90
N GLN A 164 11.27 3.35 20.34
CA GLN A 164 10.42 4.50 20.65
C GLN A 164 10.09 5.34 19.41
N GLU A 165 10.77 5.10 18.29
CA GLU A 165 10.57 5.87 17.08
C GLU A 165 9.20 5.55 16.44
N PRO A 166 8.33 6.55 16.18
CA PRO A 166 7.02 6.31 15.59
C PRO A 166 7.13 5.60 14.23
N GLY A 167 6.36 4.52 14.07
CA GLY A 167 6.39 3.68 12.88
C GLY A 167 7.41 2.54 12.93
N TYR A 168 8.12 2.37 14.05
CA TYR A 168 8.92 1.18 14.31
C TYR A 168 8.04 -0.07 14.44
N GLN A 169 8.55 -1.19 13.93
CA GLN A 169 7.98 -2.52 14.09
C GLN A 169 9.12 -3.53 14.33
N PRO A 170 9.04 -4.37 15.37
CA PRO A 170 10.04 -5.39 15.65
C PRO A 170 10.03 -6.51 14.60
N PRO A 171 11.10 -7.33 14.52
CA PRO A 171 11.12 -8.50 13.65
C PRO A 171 9.94 -9.44 13.90
N ALA A 172 9.41 -10.02 12.83
CA ALA A 172 8.33 -10.99 12.95
C ALA A 172 8.84 -12.33 13.50
N GLU A 173 8.23 -12.80 14.58
CA GLU A 173 8.35 -14.18 15.05
C GLU A 173 7.71 -15.11 14.02
N ILE A 174 8.48 -16.02 13.46
CA ILE A 174 7.91 -17.03 12.56
C ILE A 174 7.66 -18.26 13.39
N ASN A 175 6.41 -18.43 13.79
CA ASN A 175 5.94 -19.66 14.39
C ASN A 175 6.34 -20.84 13.48
N THR A 176 7.21 -21.71 14.00
CA THR A 176 7.51 -23.05 13.51
C THR A 176 6.29 -23.96 13.66
N LEU A 177 5.15 -23.57 13.09
CA LEU A 177 3.92 -24.36 13.06
C LEU A 177 3.64 -24.81 11.62
N SER A 178 4.62 -25.48 11.01
CA SER A 178 4.45 -26.21 9.75
C SER A 178 5.15 -27.58 9.77
N GLU A 179 5.43 -28.10 10.96
CA GLU A 179 5.81 -29.50 11.18
C GLU A 179 4.79 -30.16 12.11
N GLU A 180 3.68 -30.63 11.52
CA GLU A 180 2.87 -31.77 11.97
C GLU A 180 1.75 -31.92 10.92
N SER A 181 1.95 -32.68 9.85
CA SER A 181 1.60 -34.09 9.89
C SER A 181 2.55 -34.95 9.06
N LYS A 182 3.50 -35.62 9.72
CA LYS A 182 4.07 -36.87 9.22
C LYS A 182 3.33 -38.00 9.95
N LEU A 183 2.34 -38.60 9.30
CA LEU A 183 1.92 -39.95 9.68
C LEU A 183 2.73 -40.98 8.86
N PRO A 184 3.23 -42.06 9.49
CA PRO A 184 4.06 -43.04 8.82
C PRO A 184 3.25 -44.14 8.11
N ASP A 185 3.80 -44.50 6.95
CA ASP A 185 3.92 -45.80 6.29
C ASP A 185 2.72 -46.53 5.64
N GLY A 186 2.93 -46.85 4.35
CA GLY A 186 2.67 -48.18 3.80
C GLY A 186 1.38 -48.46 3.00
N ALA A 187 1.36 -48.15 1.69
CA ALA A 187 0.83 -49.06 0.67
C ALA A 187 1.24 -48.63 -0.76
N GLN A 188 1.93 -49.52 -1.45
CA GLN A 188 2.31 -49.43 -2.87
C GLN A 188 1.06 -49.46 -3.78
N TRP A 189 1.04 -48.62 -4.82
CA TRP A 189 0.42 -49.00 -6.09
C TRP A 189 1.08 -48.26 -7.26
N ALA A 190 1.72 -49.04 -8.14
CA ALA A 190 2.19 -48.61 -9.44
C ALA A 190 1.00 -48.47 -10.42
N GLY A 191 0.91 -47.38 -11.17
CA GLY A 191 -0.13 -47.26 -12.19
C GLY A 191 -0.22 -45.92 -12.90
N LYS A 192 0.47 -45.84 -14.05
CA LYS A 192 0.15 -45.18 -15.33
C LYS A 192 -0.74 -43.92 -15.37
N THR A 193 -0.20 -42.93 -16.09
CA THR A 193 -0.84 -41.80 -16.78
C THR A 193 -2.17 -42.17 -17.46
N GLU A 194 -3.28 -41.53 -17.09
CA GLU A 194 -4.40 -41.32 -18.01
C GLU A 194 -5.22 -40.06 -17.69
N LYS A 195 -5.85 -39.54 -18.75
CA LYS A 195 -6.34 -38.19 -18.97
C LYS A 195 -7.60 -37.86 -18.15
N ARG A 196 -7.72 -36.59 -17.77
CA ARG A 196 -8.87 -35.97 -17.09
C ARG A 196 -9.99 -35.65 -18.10
N PRO A 197 -11.22 -36.20 -17.96
CA PRO A 197 -12.40 -35.67 -18.63
C PRO A 197 -13.18 -34.69 -17.73
N ALA A 198 -13.96 -33.81 -18.38
CA ALA A 198 -14.65 -32.68 -17.80
C ALA A 198 -15.91 -33.04 -17.00
N SER A 199 -16.20 -32.24 -15.97
CA SER A 199 -17.37 -32.34 -15.09
C SER A 199 -18.62 -31.68 -15.68
N PRO A 200 -19.80 -32.31 -15.60
CA PRO A 200 -21.10 -31.64 -15.70
C PRO A 200 -21.69 -31.37 -14.30
N CYS A 201 -22.29 -30.19 -14.16
CA CYS A 201 -23.06 -29.72 -13.00
C CYS A 201 -24.45 -30.37 -12.96
N SER A 202 -24.95 -30.77 -11.79
CA SER A 202 -26.37 -30.72 -11.39
C SER A 202 -26.56 -31.00 -9.88
N HIS A 203 -27.28 -30.08 -9.21
CA HIS A 203 -28.27 -30.15 -8.10
C HIS A 203 -28.41 -31.50 -7.33
N ASP A 204 -28.47 -31.59 -6.00
CA ASP A 204 -29.42 -30.96 -5.05
C ASP A 204 -28.94 -30.92 -3.56
N LEU A 205 -29.50 -29.95 -2.82
CA LEU A 205 -29.41 -29.59 -1.38
C LEU A 205 -30.07 -30.64 -0.43
N PRO A 206 -29.95 -30.60 0.94
CA PRO A 206 -30.12 -29.42 1.83
C PRO A 206 -29.17 -29.30 3.04
N SER A 207 -28.49 -28.16 3.23
CA SER A 207 -28.83 -27.06 4.17
C SER A 207 -29.25 -27.46 5.59
N LEU A 208 -28.28 -27.48 6.53
CA LEU A 208 -28.55 -27.46 7.97
C LEU A 208 -28.44 -26.02 8.50
N LYS A 209 -29.57 -25.29 8.48
CA LYS A 209 -29.73 -24.03 9.21
C LYS A 209 -29.94 -24.32 10.69
N ARG A 210 -29.04 -23.78 11.51
CA ARG A 210 -29.12 -23.72 12.98
C ARG A 210 -29.94 -22.48 13.36
N ALA A 211 -31.11 -22.67 13.96
CA ALA A 211 -31.76 -21.72 14.88
C ALA A 211 -33.08 -22.31 15.43
N ALA A 212 -33.19 -22.40 16.76
CA ALA A 212 -34.46 -22.23 17.48
C ALA A 212 -34.18 -21.95 18.97
N LEU A 213 -34.87 -20.92 19.47
CA LEU A 213 -34.93 -20.45 20.86
C LEU A 213 -35.44 -21.53 21.82
N GLY A 214 -34.93 -21.47 23.06
CA GLY A 214 -35.58 -22.05 24.24
C GLY A 214 -35.21 -21.17 25.44
N GLN A 215 -36.18 -20.41 25.92
CA GLN A 215 -36.06 -19.54 27.09
C GLN A 215 -35.86 -20.38 28.35
N ASP A 216 -35.04 -19.90 29.29
CA ASP A 216 -35.17 -20.34 30.68
C ASP A 216 -35.20 -19.15 31.64
N LYS A 217 -35.99 -19.37 32.67
CA LYS A 217 -36.79 -18.46 33.49
C LYS A 217 -35.93 -18.00 34.68
N SER A 218 -35.82 -16.70 34.89
CA SER A 218 -35.34 -16.14 36.16
C SER A 218 -36.51 -16.01 37.15
N PRO A 219 -36.35 -16.37 38.43
CA PRO A 219 -37.21 -15.87 39.50
C PRO A 219 -36.48 -14.76 40.28
N ALA A 220 -37.20 -13.67 40.53
CA ALA A 220 -36.77 -12.58 41.39
C ALA A 220 -37.82 -12.32 42.50
N LEU A 221 -37.30 -11.81 43.63
CA LEU A 221 -37.94 -11.04 44.73
C LEU A 221 -38.36 -11.85 45.98
N GLU A 222 -37.61 -11.81 47.11
CA GLU A 222 -37.48 -10.77 48.20
C GLU A 222 -38.50 -11.02 49.35
N PRO A 223 -38.32 -10.60 50.64
CA PRO A 223 -37.65 -9.38 51.09
C PRO A 223 -36.77 -9.40 52.39
N VAL A 224 -35.89 -8.39 52.43
CA VAL A 224 -35.42 -7.53 53.55
C VAL A 224 -36.07 -7.68 54.95
N GLU A 225 -35.23 -7.78 55.99
CA GLU A 225 -35.33 -6.92 57.20
C GLU A 225 -33.94 -6.52 57.73
N LYS A 226 -33.84 -5.26 58.16
CA LYS A 226 -32.66 -4.57 58.71
C LYS A 226 -32.65 -4.65 60.24
N SER A 227 -31.46 -4.61 60.82
CA SER A 227 -31.16 -3.92 62.09
C SER A 227 -29.85 -3.18 61.93
#